data_AF-A0AAW3WHW0-F1
#
_entry.id   AF-A0AAW3WHW0-F1
#
_cell.length_a   1.000
_cell.length_b   1.000
_cell.length_c   1.000
_cell.angle_alpha   90.00
_cell.angle_beta   90.00
_cell.angle_gamma   90.00
#
_symmetry.space_group_name_H-M   'P 1'
#
loop_
_entity.id
_entity.type
_entity.pdbx_description
1 polymer ?
#
loop_
_entity_poly.entity_id
_entity_poly.type
_entity_poly.pdbx_seq_one_letter_code
_entity_poly.pdbx_strand_id
1 'polypeptide(L)'
;MYPRRDYIQYIQYYGRTVKESDKEYFNNFLSKEYQKCGDEKYDSAVLLSSRLNLNEIGNTIFENGFENHSFMWKREVNNKVVKKSKKIVISGAFPESDEELFKQPLMEAVKIFSQEIIKNGYTLIFGAHPTFQKIIFTVAEEFCDDPQQSVSMYISKWFKDSYNISEINKYATVNEIDAETEQNESLTKMREEMLSENNICALICIGGKIKKDSPDEQGVDEEIKLARKSNIDTFLVGSVGGRSSEKSHELKKTDKWTEINYASAALNEEFLYNMDYRSLSKKLFKYI
;
A
#
# COMPACT_ATOMS: atom_id res chain seq x y z
N MET A 1 18.57 -36.55 17.53
CA MET A 1 17.35 -35.91 17.02
C MET A 1 16.68 -35.24 18.22
N TYR A 2 16.74 -33.91 18.34
CA TYR A 2 16.08 -33.23 19.46
C TYR A 2 14.57 -33.45 19.35
N PRO A 3 13.86 -33.85 20.43
CA PRO A 3 12.41 -33.98 20.39
C PRO A 3 11.81 -32.60 20.12
N ARG A 4 11.14 -32.45 18.98
CA ARG A 4 10.31 -31.29 18.67
C ARG A 4 9.00 -31.51 19.41
N ARG A 5 8.70 -30.68 20.41
CA ARG A 5 7.37 -30.64 21.02
C ARG A 5 6.35 -30.11 20.02
N ASP A 6 5.09 -30.46 20.22
CA ASP A 6 3.99 -29.89 19.43
C ASP A 6 3.92 -28.36 19.64
N TYR A 7 3.68 -27.63 18.55
CA TYR A 7 3.45 -26.20 18.57
C TYR A 7 1.97 -25.94 18.85
N ILE A 8 1.65 -25.35 19.99
CA ILE A 8 0.28 -25.13 20.44
C ILE A 8 -0.06 -23.65 20.26
N GLN A 9 -0.99 -23.33 19.36
CA GLN A 9 -1.49 -21.98 19.13
C GLN A 9 -2.99 -21.89 19.36
N TYR A 10 -3.42 -20.90 20.13
CA TYR A 10 -4.84 -20.58 20.30
C TYR A 10 -5.25 -19.46 19.34
N ILE A 11 -6.34 -19.68 18.59
CA ILE A 11 -6.86 -18.68 17.64
C ILE A 11 -8.32 -18.41 18.00
N GLN A 12 -8.64 -17.14 18.26
CA GLN A 12 -10.02 -16.69 18.47
C GLN A 12 -10.43 -15.73 17.37
N TYR A 13 -11.57 -16.03 16.72
CA TYR A 13 -12.11 -15.25 15.62
C TYR A 13 -13.20 -14.28 16.07
N TYR A 14 -13.17 -13.06 15.56
CA TYR A 14 -14.21 -12.05 15.71
C TYR A 14 -14.59 -11.47 14.35
N GLY A 15 -15.88 -11.55 14.00
CA GLY A 15 -16.44 -10.88 12.81
C GLY A 15 -16.58 -9.35 12.96
N ARG A 16 -15.99 -8.77 14.01
CA ARG A 16 -16.04 -7.34 14.36
C ARG A 16 -14.69 -6.92 14.93
N THR A 17 -14.50 -5.62 15.11
CA THR A 17 -13.38 -5.09 15.92
C THR A 17 -13.38 -5.73 17.31
N VAL A 18 -12.20 -6.17 17.74
CA VAL A 18 -11.95 -6.70 19.09
C VAL A 18 -12.09 -5.56 20.09
N LYS A 19 -12.92 -5.77 21.11
CA LYS A 19 -13.10 -4.84 22.24
C LYS A 19 -12.18 -5.23 23.38
N GLU A 20 -11.95 -4.33 24.32
CA GLU A 20 -11.14 -4.62 25.50
C GLU A 20 -11.71 -5.81 26.31
N SER A 21 -13.04 -5.89 26.43
CA SER A 21 -13.73 -7.02 27.05
C SER A 21 -13.45 -8.37 26.37
N ASP A 22 -13.22 -8.38 25.06
CA ASP A 22 -12.88 -9.60 24.31
C ASP A 22 -11.46 -10.05 24.66
N LYS A 23 -10.52 -9.10 24.80
CA LYS A 23 -9.15 -9.38 25.23
C LYS A 23 -9.11 -9.90 26.66
N GLU A 24 -9.84 -9.28 27.57
CA GLU A 24 -9.97 -9.74 28.97
C GLU A 24 -10.55 -11.15 29.03
N TYR A 25 -11.61 -11.42 28.27
CA TYR A 25 -12.19 -12.76 28.18
C TYR A 25 -11.17 -13.79 27.68
N PHE A 26 -10.46 -13.49 26.60
CA PHE A 26 -9.46 -14.39 26.02
C PHE A 26 -8.27 -14.60 26.97
N ASN A 27 -7.79 -13.55 27.64
CA ASN A 27 -6.78 -13.65 28.70
C ASN A 27 -7.23 -14.58 29.82
N ASN A 28 -8.46 -14.42 30.30
CA ASN A 28 -9.01 -15.28 31.36
C ASN A 28 -9.15 -16.73 30.90
N PHE A 29 -9.51 -16.97 29.64
CA PHE A 29 -9.54 -18.31 29.05
C PHE A 29 -8.14 -18.93 29.05
N LEU A 30 -7.14 -18.23 28.49
CA LEU A 30 -5.75 -18.70 28.44
C LEU A 30 -5.19 -18.97 29.83
N SER A 31 -5.51 -18.12 30.81
CA SER A 31 -5.09 -18.29 32.22
C SER A 31 -5.63 -19.57 32.84
N LYS A 32 -6.88 -19.96 32.52
CA LYS A 32 -7.50 -21.18 33.00
C LYS A 32 -6.95 -22.42 32.32
N GLU A 33 -6.72 -22.35 31.00
CA GLU A 33 -6.08 -23.46 30.27
C GLU A 33 -4.63 -23.67 30.74
N TYR A 34 -3.90 -22.59 31.03
CA TYR A 34 -2.56 -22.65 31.63
C TYR A 34 -2.53 -23.46 32.94
N GLN A 35 -3.52 -23.26 33.81
CA GLN A 35 -3.61 -23.98 35.09
C GLN A 35 -3.92 -25.48 34.92
N LYS A 36 -4.56 -25.89 33.81
CA LYS A 36 -4.89 -27.30 33.54
C LYS A 36 -3.73 -28.09 32.96
N CYS A 37 -2.89 -27.44 32.16
CA CYS A 37 -1.89 -28.13 31.34
C CYS A 37 -0.50 -28.31 31.99
N GLY A 38 -0.27 -27.78 33.20
CA GLY A 38 0.95 -28.06 33.99
C GLY A 38 2.27 -27.89 33.20
N ASP A 39 2.84 -26.69 33.20
CA ASP A 39 4.09 -26.33 32.52
C ASP A 39 4.12 -26.44 30.97
N GLU A 40 3.10 -27.02 30.32
CA GLU A 40 2.96 -26.95 28.86
C GLU A 40 2.41 -25.59 28.40
N LYS A 41 3.35 -24.69 28.16
CA LYS A 41 3.12 -23.34 27.63
C LYS A 41 2.59 -23.43 26.18
N TYR A 42 1.49 -22.75 25.88
CA TYR A 42 1.15 -22.45 24.49
C TYR A 42 2.23 -21.55 23.87
N ASP A 43 2.51 -21.74 22.60
CA ASP A 43 3.56 -21.01 21.89
C ASP A 43 3.13 -19.61 21.49
N SER A 44 1.85 -19.46 21.12
CA SER A 44 1.26 -18.15 20.80
C SER A 44 -0.26 -18.18 20.91
N ALA A 45 -0.86 -17.00 21.06
CA ALA A 45 -2.30 -16.83 20.99
C ALA A 45 -2.64 -15.62 20.11
N VAL A 46 -3.67 -15.74 19.26
CA VAL A 46 -4.00 -14.74 18.25
C VAL A 46 -5.48 -14.41 18.29
N LEU A 47 -5.79 -13.12 18.36
CA LEU A 47 -7.11 -12.55 18.17
C LEU A 47 -7.24 -12.10 16.72
N LEU A 48 -8.08 -12.77 15.95
CA LEU A 48 -8.33 -12.43 14.56
C LEU A 48 -9.58 -11.56 14.45
N SER A 49 -9.43 -10.40 13.83
CA SER A 49 -10.51 -9.43 13.64
C SER A 49 -10.64 -9.00 12.19
N SER A 50 -11.66 -8.19 11.90
CA SER A 50 -11.82 -7.56 10.58
C SER A 50 -10.86 -6.37 10.35
N ARG A 51 -10.02 -6.01 11.33
CA ARG A 51 -9.03 -4.93 11.18
C ARG A 51 -7.84 -5.35 10.34
N LEU A 52 -7.10 -4.38 9.82
CA LEU A 52 -5.91 -4.60 8.98
C LEU A 52 -4.57 -4.46 9.73
N ASN A 53 -4.60 -4.15 11.03
CA ASN A 53 -3.41 -3.83 11.80
C ASN A 53 -3.05 -4.96 12.75
N LEU A 54 -1.75 -5.24 12.85
CA LEU A 54 -1.17 -6.00 13.95
C LEU A 54 -1.07 -5.12 15.20
N ASN A 55 -1.67 -5.55 16.31
CA ASN A 55 -1.42 -4.97 17.63
C ASN A 55 -0.87 -6.05 18.56
N GLU A 56 0.28 -5.80 19.17
CA GLU A 56 0.80 -6.65 20.24
C GLU A 56 0.09 -6.30 21.56
N ILE A 57 -0.50 -7.31 22.21
CA ILE A 57 -1.22 -7.17 23.47
C ILE A 57 -0.45 -8.01 24.51
N GLY A 58 0.76 -7.55 24.83
CA GLY A 58 1.70 -8.25 25.70
C GLY A 58 2.45 -9.38 25.00
N ASN A 59 3.27 -10.13 25.75
CA ASN A 59 4.36 -10.94 25.19
C ASN A 59 3.94 -12.17 24.35
N THR A 60 2.67 -12.56 24.32
CA THR A 60 2.21 -13.80 23.67
C THR A 60 0.88 -13.69 22.94
N ILE A 61 0.23 -12.52 22.97
CA ILE A 61 -1.09 -12.29 22.36
C ILE A 61 -0.98 -11.22 21.29
N PHE A 62 -1.43 -11.58 20.08
CA PHE A 62 -1.41 -10.70 18.92
C PHE A 62 -2.83 -10.48 18.42
N GLU A 63 -3.23 -9.24 18.17
CA GLU A 63 -4.38 -8.93 17.33
C GLU A 63 -3.91 -8.82 15.88
N ASN A 64 -4.57 -9.50 14.93
CA ASN A 64 -4.24 -9.40 13.52
C ASN A 64 -5.49 -9.48 12.64
N GLY A 65 -5.39 -8.96 11.42
CA GLY A 65 -6.41 -9.15 10.39
C GLY A 65 -6.41 -10.56 9.83
N PHE A 66 -7.60 -11.10 9.54
CA PHE A 66 -7.74 -12.46 8.98
C PHE A 66 -6.86 -12.69 7.74
N GLU A 67 -6.91 -11.78 6.76
CA GLU A 67 -6.13 -11.94 5.53
C GLU A 67 -4.62 -11.78 5.76
N ASN A 68 -4.21 -10.87 6.65
CA ASN A 68 -2.80 -10.70 7.01
C ASN A 68 -2.26 -11.95 7.70
N HIS A 69 -2.98 -12.46 8.69
CA HIS A 69 -2.60 -13.70 9.37
C HIS A 69 -2.54 -14.89 8.40
N SER A 70 -3.55 -15.02 7.52
CA SER A 70 -3.55 -16.07 6.49
C SER A 70 -2.37 -15.95 5.52
N PHE A 71 -2.02 -14.73 5.10
CA PHE A 71 -0.86 -14.46 4.27
C PHE A 71 0.44 -14.84 4.98
N MET A 72 0.64 -14.37 6.21
CA MET A 72 1.86 -14.66 6.98
C MET A 72 2.01 -16.16 7.20
N TRP A 73 0.93 -16.84 7.62
CA TRP A 73 0.95 -18.29 7.78
C TRP A 73 1.31 -19.02 6.48
N LYS A 74 0.69 -18.65 5.35
CA LYS A 74 1.04 -19.21 4.04
C LYS A 74 2.49 -18.94 3.66
N ARG A 75 3.03 -17.75 3.97
CA ARG A 75 4.42 -17.39 3.72
C ARG A 75 5.38 -18.28 4.50
N GLU A 76 5.12 -18.47 5.80
CA GLU A 76 5.93 -19.31 6.68
C GLU A 76 5.85 -20.80 6.30
N VAL A 77 4.68 -21.28 5.88
CA VAL A 77 4.49 -22.70 5.52
C VAL A 77 5.01 -23.03 4.12
N ASN A 78 4.76 -22.17 3.13
CA ASN A 78 5.03 -22.47 1.71
C ASN A 78 6.39 -21.97 1.21
N ASN A 79 7.20 -21.33 2.07
CA ASN A 79 8.46 -20.67 1.73
C ASN A 79 8.35 -19.61 0.61
N LYS A 80 8.38 -18.34 1.05
CA LYS A 80 8.56 -17.09 0.29
C LYS A 80 7.49 -16.74 -0.76
N VAL A 81 7.21 -15.44 -0.86
CA VAL A 81 6.41 -14.86 -1.93
C VAL A 81 7.15 -15.04 -3.26
N VAL A 82 6.48 -15.59 -4.27
CA VAL A 82 7.05 -15.70 -5.63
C VAL A 82 7.11 -14.29 -6.22
N LYS A 83 8.32 -13.76 -6.38
CA LYS A 83 8.52 -12.45 -7.02
C LYS A 83 8.17 -12.51 -8.50
N LYS A 84 7.44 -11.51 -8.95
CA LYS A 84 7.13 -11.23 -10.34
C LYS A 84 8.15 -10.23 -10.88
N SER A 85 8.44 -10.30 -12.17
CA SER A 85 9.28 -9.31 -12.86
C SER A 85 8.52 -8.02 -13.23
N LYS A 86 7.25 -7.89 -12.83
CA LYS A 86 6.37 -6.75 -13.12
C LYS A 86 6.40 -5.74 -11.96
N LYS A 87 6.28 -4.47 -12.31
CA LYS A 87 6.31 -3.33 -11.38
C LYS A 87 4.98 -2.57 -11.42
N ILE A 88 4.56 -1.99 -10.30
CA ILE A 88 3.36 -1.15 -10.20
C ILE A 88 3.76 0.16 -9.53
N VAL A 89 3.36 1.28 -10.13
CA VAL A 89 3.64 2.62 -9.61
C VAL A 89 2.45 3.11 -8.79
N ILE A 90 2.67 3.58 -7.57
CA ILE A 90 1.72 4.40 -6.83
C ILE A 90 2.18 5.84 -6.94
N SER A 91 1.29 6.70 -7.45
CA SER A 91 1.44 8.14 -7.37
C SER A 91 0.36 8.75 -6.49
N GLY A 92 0.73 9.79 -5.76
CA GLY A 92 -0.22 10.58 -5.02
C GLY A 92 0.43 11.60 -4.10
N ALA A 93 -0.40 12.53 -3.66
CA ALA A 93 -0.09 13.51 -2.64
C ALA A 93 -1.36 13.81 -1.85
N PHE A 94 -1.22 14.32 -0.64
CA PHE A 94 -2.39 14.85 0.05
C PHE A 94 -2.88 16.11 -0.69
N PRO A 95 -4.20 16.25 -0.91
CA PRO A 95 -4.74 17.53 -1.33
C PRO A 95 -4.41 18.58 -0.26
N GLU A 96 -4.10 19.81 -0.68
CA GLU A 96 -3.81 20.91 0.24
C GLU A 96 -5.06 21.46 0.95
N SER A 97 -6.26 21.11 0.47
CA SER A 97 -7.48 21.48 1.17
C SER A 97 -7.55 20.79 2.52
N ASP A 98 -7.94 21.55 3.55
CA ASP A 98 -8.19 21.11 4.94
C ASP A 98 -9.35 20.10 5.07
N GLU A 99 -9.69 19.36 4.01
CA GLU A 99 -10.72 18.33 4.02
C GLU A 99 -10.18 17.08 4.72
N GLU A 100 -10.12 17.17 6.04
CA GLU A 100 -9.75 16.10 6.97
C GLU A 100 -10.50 14.79 6.70
N LEU A 101 -11.70 14.89 6.11
CA LEU A 101 -12.55 13.78 5.67
C LEU A 101 -11.83 12.80 4.74
N PHE A 102 -10.96 13.27 3.85
CA PHE A 102 -10.28 12.42 2.86
C PHE A 102 -8.94 11.86 3.33
N LYS A 103 -8.39 12.36 4.44
CA LYS A 103 -7.08 11.92 4.94
C LYS A 103 -7.07 10.44 5.28
N GLN A 104 -8.08 9.96 6.01
CA GLN A 104 -8.18 8.55 6.41
C GLN A 104 -8.37 7.63 5.20
N PRO A 105 -9.35 7.86 4.30
CA PRO A 105 -9.48 7.09 3.06
C PRO A 105 -8.20 7.04 2.23
N LEU A 106 -7.49 8.17 2.09
CA LEU A 106 -6.25 8.26 1.33
C LEU A 106 -5.13 7.43 1.95
N MET A 107 -4.92 7.53 3.27
CA MET A 107 -3.93 6.73 3.99
C MET A 107 -4.24 5.24 3.88
N GLU A 108 -5.52 4.87 4.01
CA GLU A 108 -5.98 3.49 3.91
C GLU A 108 -5.79 2.94 2.49
N ALA A 109 -6.12 3.71 1.46
CA ALA A 109 -5.88 3.33 0.06
C ALA A 109 -4.39 3.07 -0.20
N VAL A 110 -3.50 4.00 0.17
CA VAL A 110 -2.05 3.84 0.01
C VAL A 110 -1.57 2.58 0.74
N LYS A 111 -2.00 2.38 1.99
CA LYS A 111 -1.63 1.21 2.78
C LYS A 111 -2.08 -0.08 2.10
N ILE A 112 -3.35 -0.19 1.72
CA ILE A 112 -3.91 -1.41 1.13
C ILE A 112 -3.30 -1.70 -0.23
N PHE A 113 -3.19 -0.73 -1.13
CA PHE A 113 -2.57 -0.96 -2.44
C PHE A 113 -1.10 -1.38 -2.28
N SER A 114 -0.34 -0.74 -1.40
CA SER A 114 1.06 -1.12 -1.13
C SER A 114 1.15 -2.56 -0.61
N GLN A 115 0.31 -2.92 0.37
CA GLN A 115 0.24 -4.28 0.92
C GLN A 115 -0.04 -5.29 -0.18
N GLU A 116 -1.07 -5.05 -1.00
CA GLU A 116 -1.50 -6.03 -1.98
C GLU A 116 -0.53 -6.16 -3.16
N ILE A 117 0.13 -5.07 -3.58
CA ILE A 117 1.21 -5.11 -4.59
C ILE A 117 2.34 -6.04 -4.11
N ILE A 118 2.83 -5.81 -2.89
CA ILE A 118 3.93 -6.57 -2.28
C ILE A 118 3.54 -8.04 -2.08
N LYS A 119 2.36 -8.31 -1.49
CA LYS A 119 1.88 -9.68 -1.23
C LYS A 119 1.70 -10.50 -2.51
N ASN A 120 1.37 -9.85 -3.63
CA ASN A 120 1.24 -10.48 -4.93
C ASN A 120 2.58 -10.58 -5.70
N GLY A 121 3.69 -10.22 -5.07
CA GLY A 121 5.05 -10.39 -5.58
C GLY A 121 5.49 -9.33 -6.58
N TYR A 122 4.74 -8.25 -6.79
CA TYR A 122 5.14 -7.15 -7.66
C TYR A 122 6.11 -6.21 -6.92
N THR A 123 6.98 -5.53 -7.68
CA THR A 123 7.76 -4.43 -7.13
C THR A 123 6.91 -3.16 -7.08
N LEU A 124 6.82 -2.54 -5.91
CA LEU A 124 6.16 -1.24 -5.71
C LEU A 124 7.11 -0.10 -6.06
N ILE A 125 6.71 0.79 -6.95
CA ILE A 125 7.43 2.03 -7.26
C ILE A 125 6.62 3.22 -6.75
N PHE A 126 7.27 4.25 -6.21
CA PHE A 126 6.61 5.50 -5.87
C PHE A 126 7.57 6.71 -5.88
N GLY A 127 7.00 7.90 -6.06
CA GLY A 127 7.73 9.17 -5.88
C GLY A 127 7.81 9.54 -4.39
N ALA A 128 8.92 10.16 -3.98
CA ALA A 128 9.27 10.41 -2.59
C ALA A 128 8.42 11.48 -1.85
N HIS A 129 7.09 11.49 -2.02
CA HIS A 129 6.22 12.35 -1.24
C HIS A 129 6.28 11.97 0.27
N PRO A 130 6.62 12.90 1.19
CA PRO A 130 6.92 12.57 2.59
C PRO A 130 5.85 11.75 3.31
N THR A 131 4.58 11.97 3.00
CA THR A 131 3.48 11.27 3.69
C THR A 131 3.32 9.82 3.23
N PHE A 132 3.63 9.51 1.97
CA PHE A 132 3.51 8.15 1.44
C PHE A 132 4.71 7.30 1.87
N GLN A 133 5.89 7.91 1.97
CA GLN A 133 7.12 7.26 2.43
C GLN A 133 6.89 6.47 3.72
N LYS A 134 6.37 7.11 4.77
CA LYS A 134 6.15 6.44 6.07
C LYS A 134 5.22 5.25 5.96
N ILE A 135 4.09 5.39 5.25
CA ILE A 135 3.10 4.33 5.09
C ILE A 135 3.69 3.16 4.32
N ILE A 136 4.36 3.44 3.20
CA ILE A 136 4.96 2.43 2.34
C ILE A 136 6.10 1.70 3.06
N PHE A 137 6.94 2.41 3.81
CA PHE A 137 8.04 1.80 4.57
C PHE A 137 7.53 0.91 5.70
N THR A 138 6.49 1.31 6.43
CA THR A 138 5.84 0.43 7.42
C THR A 138 5.31 -0.84 6.76
N VAL A 139 4.69 -0.74 5.59
CA VAL A 139 4.23 -1.92 4.84
C VAL A 139 5.41 -2.77 4.38
N ALA A 140 6.49 -2.16 3.89
CA ALA A 140 7.67 -2.88 3.43
C ALA A 140 8.33 -3.66 4.57
N GLU A 141 8.48 -3.06 5.75
CA GLU A 141 9.01 -3.70 6.95
C GLU A 141 8.14 -4.88 7.42
N GLU A 142 6.82 -4.75 7.32
CA GLU A 142 5.88 -5.79 7.77
C GLU A 142 5.76 -6.97 6.79
N PHE A 143 5.82 -6.71 5.48
CA PHE A 143 5.45 -7.71 4.45
C PHE A 143 6.56 -8.13 3.50
N CYS A 144 7.71 -7.44 3.46
CA CYS A 144 8.84 -7.79 2.60
C CYS A 144 9.94 -8.50 3.39
N ASP A 145 10.42 -9.63 2.86
CA ASP A 145 11.67 -10.24 3.37
C ASP A 145 12.91 -9.42 2.94
N ASP A 146 12.81 -8.79 1.77
CA ASP A 146 13.83 -7.92 1.19
C ASP A 146 13.15 -6.65 0.64
N PRO A 147 13.06 -5.59 1.45
CA PRO A 147 12.46 -4.32 1.05
C PRO A 147 13.17 -3.68 -0.15
N GLN A 148 14.50 -3.75 -0.24
CA GLN A 148 15.29 -3.12 -1.30
C GLN A 148 14.92 -3.66 -2.68
N GLN A 149 14.62 -4.95 -2.77
CA GLN A 149 14.19 -5.55 -4.03
C GLN A 149 12.67 -5.50 -4.28
N SER A 150 11.88 -5.04 -3.32
CA SER A 150 10.40 -5.07 -3.39
C SER A 150 9.79 -3.69 -3.47
N VAL A 151 10.54 -2.66 -3.07
CA VAL A 151 10.12 -1.26 -3.09
C VAL A 151 11.23 -0.41 -3.73
N SER A 152 10.84 0.45 -4.67
CA SER A 152 11.72 1.40 -5.34
C SER A 152 11.17 2.81 -5.18
N MET A 153 11.99 3.73 -4.70
CA MET A 153 11.62 5.12 -4.50
C MET A 153 12.40 6.03 -5.44
N TYR A 154 11.70 6.93 -6.14
CA TYR A 154 12.32 7.95 -6.99
C TYR A 154 12.27 9.30 -6.27
N ILE A 155 13.41 9.98 -6.22
CA ILE A 155 13.56 11.26 -5.54
C ILE A 155 14.45 12.20 -6.34
N SER A 156 14.07 13.46 -6.44
CA SER A 156 14.93 14.48 -7.04
C SER A 156 15.94 15.01 -6.02
N LYS A 157 17.20 15.17 -6.44
CA LYS A 157 18.27 15.83 -5.68
C LYS A 157 17.97 17.30 -5.37
N TRP A 158 16.95 17.89 -5.99
CA TRP A 158 16.39 19.19 -5.57
C TRP A 158 16.05 19.18 -4.06
N PHE A 159 15.64 18.03 -3.55
CA PHE A 159 15.25 17.84 -2.14
C PHE A 159 16.35 17.21 -1.28
N LYS A 160 17.62 17.19 -1.71
CA LYS A 160 18.72 16.48 -1.03
C LYS A 160 18.83 16.73 0.48
N ASP A 161 18.48 17.93 0.92
CA ASP A 161 18.60 18.34 2.33
C ASP A 161 17.40 17.87 3.18
N SER A 162 16.36 17.31 2.56
CA SER A 162 15.13 16.87 3.22
C SER A 162 15.05 15.35 3.42
N TYR A 163 16.08 14.59 3.07
CA TYR A 163 16.07 13.13 3.20
C TYR A 163 17.44 12.55 3.56
N ASN A 164 17.43 11.34 4.13
CA ASN A 164 18.63 10.58 4.45
C ASN A 164 18.60 9.22 3.74
N ILE A 165 19.44 9.08 2.71
CA ILE A 165 19.53 7.87 1.87
C ILE A 165 19.82 6.63 2.73
N SER A 166 20.71 6.75 3.72
CA SER A 166 21.11 5.61 4.55
C SER A 166 19.96 5.07 5.41
N GLU A 167 19.01 5.94 5.79
CA GLU A 167 17.81 5.54 6.50
C GLU A 167 16.77 4.94 5.57
N ILE A 168 16.59 5.53 4.39
CA ILE A 168 15.60 5.08 3.41
C ILE A 168 15.98 3.74 2.78
N ASN A 169 17.27 3.50 2.53
CA ASN A 169 17.77 2.25 1.94
C ASN A 169 17.44 1.01 2.77
N LYS A 170 16.99 1.15 4.02
CA LYS A 170 16.49 0.04 4.84
C LYS A 170 15.13 -0.48 4.33
N TYR A 171 14.36 0.36 3.65
CA TYR A 171 12.97 0.11 3.28
C TYR A 171 12.71 0.10 1.78
N ALA A 172 13.61 0.66 0.97
CA ALA A 172 13.46 0.74 -0.48
C ALA A 172 14.81 0.90 -1.17
N THR A 173 14.89 0.53 -2.46
CA THR A 173 15.97 1.03 -3.33
C THR A 173 15.68 2.48 -3.68
N VAL A 174 16.65 3.37 -3.46
CA VAL A 174 16.53 4.81 -3.76
C VAL A 174 17.18 5.13 -5.09
N ASN A 175 16.41 5.72 -6.01
CA ASN A 175 16.88 6.25 -7.28
C ASN A 175 16.90 7.79 -7.20
N GLU A 176 18.09 8.36 -7.05
CA GLU A 176 18.27 9.81 -7.01
C GLU A 176 18.40 10.37 -8.43
N ILE A 177 17.50 11.30 -8.78
CA ILE A 177 17.49 11.98 -10.07
C ILE A 177 18.09 13.37 -9.93
N ASP A 178 18.99 13.74 -10.83
CA ASP A 178 19.64 15.05 -10.80
C ASP A 178 18.61 16.19 -10.85
N ALA A 179 18.89 17.24 -10.08
CA ALA A 179 18.07 18.43 -10.02
C ALA A 179 18.21 19.25 -11.32
N GLU A 180 17.11 19.88 -11.73
CA GLU A 180 17.08 20.93 -12.74
C GLU A 180 17.10 22.31 -12.08
N THR A 181 17.06 23.37 -12.90
CA THR A 181 17.13 24.76 -12.42
C THR A 181 15.91 25.14 -11.59
N GLU A 182 14.74 24.63 -11.98
CA GLU A 182 13.47 24.89 -11.31
C GLU A 182 12.91 23.64 -10.62
N GLN A 183 12.15 23.85 -9.55
CA GLN A 183 11.53 22.76 -8.79
C GLN A 183 10.57 21.92 -9.65
N ASN A 184 9.73 22.56 -10.45
CA ASN A 184 8.77 21.86 -11.32
C ASN A 184 9.49 21.01 -12.37
N GLU A 185 10.54 21.54 -13.00
CA GLU A 185 11.36 20.79 -13.98
C GLU A 185 12.03 19.58 -13.34
N SER A 186 12.57 19.75 -12.13
CA SER A 186 13.17 18.67 -11.33
C SER A 186 12.17 17.55 -11.01
N LEU A 187 10.91 17.91 -10.73
CA LEU A 187 9.83 16.95 -10.49
C LEU A 187 9.39 16.25 -11.78
N THR A 188 9.30 16.98 -12.90
CA THR A 188 8.97 16.41 -14.21
C THR A 188 10.01 15.38 -14.64
N LYS A 189 11.30 15.73 -14.59
CA LYS A 189 12.39 14.79 -14.89
C LYS A 189 12.33 13.54 -14.02
N MET A 190 12.06 13.71 -12.72
CA MET A 190 11.92 12.57 -11.82
C MET A 190 10.73 11.65 -12.19
N ARG A 191 9.59 12.22 -12.60
CA ARG A 191 8.44 11.43 -13.10
C ARG A 191 8.73 10.72 -14.39
N GLU A 192 9.45 11.37 -15.31
CA GLU A 192 9.87 10.77 -16.59
C GLU A 192 10.76 9.54 -16.34
N GLU A 193 11.78 9.66 -15.49
CA GLU A 193 12.66 8.55 -15.09
C GLU A 193 11.90 7.44 -14.34
N MET A 194 10.94 7.82 -13.48
CA MET A 194 10.12 6.84 -12.74
C MET A 194 9.22 6.03 -13.67
N LEU A 195 8.64 6.66 -14.70
CA LEU A 195 7.67 6.04 -15.62
C LEU A 195 8.31 5.48 -16.91
N SER A 196 9.62 5.67 -17.11
CA SER A 196 10.42 5.05 -18.17
C SER A 196 10.93 3.66 -17.78
N GLU A 197 10.76 3.27 -16.52
CA GLU A 197 11.19 1.97 -16.00
C GLU A 197 10.56 0.78 -16.75
N ASN A 198 11.36 -0.26 -16.92
CA ASN A 198 10.93 -1.46 -17.61
C ASN A 198 9.94 -2.27 -16.77
N ASN A 199 9.02 -2.95 -17.47
CA ASN A 199 8.03 -3.87 -16.91
C ASN A 199 7.03 -3.22 -15.93
N ILE A 200 6.79 -1.91 -16.01
CA ILE A 200 5.65 -1.30 -15.33
C ILE A 200 4.36 -1.78 -16.00
N CYS A 201 3.46 -2.39 -15.24
CA CYS A 201 2.17 -2.86 -15.75
C CYS A 201 0.99 -1.98 -15.36
N ALA A 202 1.12 -1.12 -14.36
CA ALA A 202 0.08 -0.18 -13.98
C ALA A 202 0.64 1.03 -13.21
N LEU A 203 -0.04 2.18 -13.39
CA LEU A 203 0.05 3.35 -12.53
C LEU A 203 -1.25 3.49 -11.74
N ILE A 204 -1.16 3.68 -10.42
CA ILE A 204 -2.30 3.92 -9.54
C ILE A 204 -2.17 5.33 -8.97
N CYS A 205 -3.08 6.22 -9.32
CA CYS A 205 -3.11 7.59 -8.79
C CYS A 205 -4.08 7.69 -7.62
N ILE A 206 -3.60 8.17 -6.47
CA ILE A 206 -4.34 8.26 -5.21
C ILE A 206 -4.24 9.70 -4.69
N GLY A 207 -5.36 10.43 -4.69
CA GLY A 207 -5.40 11.82 -4.23
C GLY A 207 -4.80 12.78 -5.25
N GLY A 208 -3.79 13.54 -4.84
CA GLY A 208 -3.08 14.53 -5.66
C GLY A 208 -3.47 15.97 -5.28
N LYS A 209 -2.45 16.82 -5.16
CA LYS A 209 -2.62 18.26 -4.91
C LYS A 209 -3.33 18.92 -6.09
N ILE A 210 -4.33 19.75 -5.79
CA ILE A 210 -5.05 20.56 -6.78
C ILE A 210 -4.41 21.95 -6.80
N LYS A 211 -3.69 22.27 -7.87
CA LYS A 211 -3.14 23.62 -8.09
C LYS A 211 -4.19 24.52 -8.75
N LYS A 212 -4.89 25.34 -7.98
CA LYS A 212 -5.92 26.24 -8.53
C LYS A 212 -5.35 27.35 -9.42
N ASP A 213 -4.17 27.86 -9.05
CA ASP A 213 -3.53 28.97 -9.77
C ASP A 213 -2.78 28.51 -11.04
N SER A 214 -2.50 27.21 -11.16
CA SER A 214 -1.88 26.59 -12.34
C SER A 214 -2.62 25.30 -12.72
N PRO A 215 -3.84 25.38 -13.30
CA PRO A 215 -4.65 24.21 -13.65
C PRO A 215 -3.95 23.23 -14.60
N ASP A 216 -3.04 23.71 -15.44
CA ASP A 216 -2.31 22.88 -16.41
C ASP A 216 -1.08 22.16 -15.81
N GLU A 217 -0.70 22.48 -14.57
CA GLU A 217 0.49 21.93 -13.90
C GLU A 217 0.16 20.90 -12.80
N GLN A 218 -0.91 20.14 -12.99
CA GLN A 218 -1.29 19.08 -12.05
C GLN A 218 -0.36 17.87 -12.21
N GLY A 219 0.27 17.44 -11.12
CA GLY A 219 1.20 16.30 -11.15
C GLY A 219 0.55 15.00 -11.62
N VAL A 220 -0.69 14.73 -11.19
CA VAL A 220 -1.46 13.55 -11.60
C VAL A 220 -1.71 13.57 -13.11
N ASP A 221 -2.08 14.71 -13.68
CA ASP A 221 -2.37 14.82 -15.12
C ASP A 221 -1.10 14.63 -15.97
N GLU A 222 0.03 15.12 -15.48
CA GLU A 222 1.34 14.91 -16.11
C GLU A 222 1.74 13.43 -16.09
N GLU A 223 1.59 12.75 -14.95
CA GLU A 223 1.89 11.32 -14.82
C GLU A 223 1.00 10.44 -15.67
N ILE A 224 -0.30 10.78 -15.81
CA ILE A 224 -1.20 10.11 -16.76
C ILE A 224 -0.65 10.23 -18.19
N LYS A 225 -0.27 11.45 -18.61
CA LYS A 225 0.29 11.67 -19.96
C LYS A 225 1.57 10.87 -20.19
N LEU A 226 2.47 10.85 -19.21
CA LEU A 226 3.72 10.09 -19.26
C LEU A 226 3.44 8.57 -19.29
N ALA A 227 2.57 8.07 -18.42
CA ALA A 227 2.18 6.67 -18.39
C ALA A 227 1.60 6.20 -19.72
N ARG A 228 0.70 7.00 -20.34
CA ARG A 228 0.16 6.67 -21.66
C ARG A 228 1.21 6.63 -22.76
N LYS A 229 2.17 7.57 -22.75
CA LYS A 229 3.31 7.54 -23.70
C LYS A 229 4.13 6.26 -23.55
N SER A 230 4.28 5.76 -22.33
CA SER A 230 4.95 4.50 -22.00
C SER A 230 4.05 3.25 -22.12
N ASN A 231 2.82 3.38 -22.64
CA ASN A 231 1.83 2.29 -22.72
C ASN A 231 1.52 1.61 -21.36
N ILE A 232 1.49 2.40 -20.30
CA ILE A 232 1.13 1.99 -18.95
C ILE A 232 -0.34 2.33 -18.70
N ASP A 233 -1.12 1.34 -18.28
CA ASP A 233 -2.51 1.56 -17.89
C ASP A 233 -2.58 2.26 -16.53
N THR A 234 -3.35 3.34 -16.48
CA THR A 234 -3.49 4.18 -15.29
C THR A 234 -4.87 3.99 -14.66
N PHE A 235 -4.90 3.80 -13.35
CA PHE A 235 -6.12 3.66 -12.55
C PHE A 235 -6.20 4.79 -11.53
N LEU A 236 -7.33 5.48 -11.49
CA LEU A 236 -7.54 6.65 -10.63
C LEU A 236 -8.45 6.28 -9.46
N VAL A 237 -7.93 6.36 -8.24
CA VAL A 237 -8.74 6.09 -7.03
C VAL A 237 -9.51 7.37 -6.68
N GLY A 238 -10.76 7.47 -7.13
CA GLY A 238 -11.54 8.70 -7.03
C GLY A 238 -12.18 8.95 -5.65
N SER A 239 -12.34 7.92 -4.83
CA SER A 239 -13.00 8.01 -3.52
C SER A 239 -12.17 8.74 -2.45
N VAL A 240 -10.89 9.00 -2.71
CA VAL A 240 -9.97 9.66 -1.79
C VAL A 240 -9.82 11.17 -2.03
N GLY A 241 -10.61 11.75 -2.93
CA GLY A 241 -10.56 13.18 -3.27
C GLY A 241 -9.32 13.59 -4.08
N GLY A 242 -9.01 14.89 -4.10
CA GLY A 242 -7.88 15.45 -4.83
C GLY A 242 -8.00 15.35 -6.35
N ARG A 243 -6.88 15.56 -7.06
CA ARG A 243 -6.88 15.62 -8.54
C ARG A 243 -7.30 14.31 -9.21
N SER A 244 -6.96 13.16 -8.63
CA SER A 244 -7.41 11.84 -9.13
C SER A 244 -8.94 11.72 -9.17
N SER A 245 -9.64 12.27 -8.17
CA SER A 245 -11.11 12.32 -8.13
C SER A 245 -11.69 13.24 -9.20
N GLU A 246 -11.19 14.48 -9.30
CA GLU A 246 -11.63 15.43 -10.33
C GLU A 246 -11.44 14.86 -11.74
N LYS A 247 -10.26 14.30 -12.01
CA LYS A 247 -9.92 13.74 -13.31
C LYS A 247 -10.80 12.54 -13.66
N SER A 248 -11.08 11.66 -12.70
CA SER A 248 -12.00 10.54 -12.90
C SER A 248 -13.42 11.01 -13.24
N HIS A 249 -13.90 12.06 -12.59
CA HIS A 249 -15.20 12.65 -12.90
C HIS A 249 -15.23 13.32 -14.29
N GLU A 250 -14.17 13.99 -14.71
CA GLU A 250 -14.02 14.52 -16.07
C GLU A 250 -14.11 13.40 -17.12
N LEU A 251 -13.36 12.31 -16.92
CA LEU A 251 -13.33 11.16 -17.82
C LEU A 251 -14.71 10.47 -17.89
N LYS A 252 -15.39 10.31 -16.75
CA LYS A 252 -16.76 9.78 -16.71
C LYS A 252 -17.74 10.66 -17.48
N LYS A 253 -17.69 11.98 -17.27
CA LYS A 253 -18.60 12.94 -17.94
C LYS A 253 -18.41 12.97 -19.45
N THR A 254 -17.19 12.72 -19.92
CA THR A 254 -16.84 12.77 -21.34
C THR A 254 -16.79 11.40 -22.02
N ASP A 255 -16.99 10.32 -21.26
CA ASP A 255 -16.86 8.92 -21.68
C ASP A 255 -15.50 8.61 -22.33
N LYS A 256 -14.42 9.10 -21.71
CA LYS A 256 -13.06 9.04 -22.27
C LYS A 256 -12.10 8.15 -21.48
N TRP A 257 -12.60 7.08 -20.87
CA TRP A 257 -11.78 6.14 -20.09
C TRP A 257 -10.56 5.59 -20.85
N THR A 258 -10.66 5.47 -22.17
CA THR A 258 -9.57 5.03 -23.05
C THR A 258 -8.35 5.96 -23.04
N GLU A 259 -8.49 7.20 -22.53
CA GLU A 259 -7.36 8.11 -22.33
C GLU A 259 -6.44 7.65 -21.19
N ILE A 260 -6.88 6.80 -20.26
CA ILE A 260 -6.06 6.36 -19.12
C ILE A 260 -5.74 4.87 -19.15
N ASN A 261 -6.63 4.02 -19.64
CA ASN A 261 -6.43 2.57 -19.77
C ASN A 261 -7.41 1.93 -20.75
N TYR A 262 -7.25 0.63 -21.03
CA TYR A 262 -8.19 -0.15 -21.86
C TYR A 262 -9.13 -1.05 -21.05
N ALA A 263 -9.28 -0.79 -19.74
CA ALA A 263 -10.24 -1.53 -18.91
C ALA A 263 -11.68 -1.15 -19.25
N SER A 264 -12.64 -1.96 -18.77
CA SER A 264 -14.05 -1.64 -18.92
C SER A 264 -14.40 -0.36 -18.16
N ALA A 265 -15.35 0.43 -18.70
CA ALA A 265 -15.89 1.59 -18.02
C ALA A 265 -16.40 1.23 -16.60
N ALA A 266 -17.01 0.04 -16.44
CA ALA A 266 -17.45 -0.46 -15.15
C ALA A 266 -16.30 -0.58 -14.14
N LEU A 267 -15.12 -1.10 -14.54
CA LEU A 267 -13.96 -1.17 -13.63
C LEU A 267 -13.46 0.23 -13.25
N ASN A 268 -13.40 1.15 -14.21
CA ASN A 268 -13.01 2.53 -13.94
C ASN A 268 -13.98 3.27 -13.02
N GLU A 269 -15.29 3.03 -13.16
CA GLU A 269 -16.30 3.57 -12.26
C GLU A 269 -16.21 2.98 -10.85
N GLU A 270 -15.83 1.70 -10.72
CA GLU A 270 -15.53 1.15 -9.40
C GLU A 270 -14.35 1.86 -8.74
N PHE A 271 -13.27 2.10 -9.48
CA PHE A 271 -12.12 2.87 -9.01
C PHE A 271 -12.50 4.31 -8.61
N LEU A 272 -13.52 4.90 -9.25
CA LEU A 272 -14.04 6.22 -8.92
C LEU A 272 -14.80 6.24 -7.58
N TYR A 273 -15.66 5.26 -7.30
CA TYR A 273 -16.60 5.35 -6.17
C TYR A 273 -16.36 4.39 -5.01
N ASN A 274 -15.72 3.24 -5.25
CA ASN A 274 -15.65 2.17 -4.27
C ASN A 274 -14.60 2.48 -3.19
N MET A 275 -15.00 2.41 -1.93
CA MET A 275 -14.10 2.59 -0.78
C MET A 275 -13.48 1.28 -0.27
N ASP A 276 -13.91 0.12 -0.79
CA ASP A 276 -13.27 -1.16 -0.52
C ASP A 276 -12.03 -1.32 -1.41
N TYR A 277 -10.94 -0.66 -1.00
CA TYR A 277 -9.65 -0.67 -1.71
C TYR A 277 -9.07 -2.07 -1.88
N ARG A 278 -9.43 -3.00 -0.99
CA ARG A 278 -8.98 -4.39 -1.06
C ARG A 278 -9.70 -5.12 -2.18
N SER A 279 -11.02 -4.97 -2.29
CA SER A 279 -11.79 -5.46 -3.44
C SER A 279 -11.30 -4.84 -4.76
N LEU A 280 -11.05 -3.53 -4.77
CA LEU A 280 -10.48 -2.83 -5.94
C LEU A 280 -9.12 -3.41 -6.36
N SER A 281 -8.21 -3.62 -5.41
CA SER A 281 -6.90 -4.21 -5.70
C SER A 281 -7.04 -5.61 -6.30
N LYS A 282 -7.95 -6.45 -5.79
CA LYS A 282 -8.23 -7.79 -6.36
C LYS A 282 -8.74 -7.71 -7.80
N LYS A 283 -9.51 -6.67 -8.14
CA LYS A 283 -9.98 -6.43 -9.52
C LYS A 283 -8.85 -5.93 -10.42
N LEU A 284 -7.99 -5.05 -9.93
CA LEU A 284 -6.76 -4.64 -10.61
C LEU A 284 -5.88 -5.84 -10.97
N PHE A 285 -5.57 -6.72 -10.02
CA PHE A 285 -4.72 -7.90 -10.26
C PHE A 285 -5.33 -8.93 -11.20
N LYS A 286 -6.66 -8.94 -11.37
CA LYS A 286 -7.31 -9.77 -12.39
C LYS A 286 -7.21 -9.17 -13.79
N TYR A 287 -7.04 -7.85 -13.88
CA TYR A 287 -6.90 -7.15 -15.15
C TYR A 287 -5.46 -7.22 -15.69
N ILE A 288 -4.44 -7.08 -14.85
CA ILE A 288 -2.99 -7.05 -15.22
C ILE A 288 -2.29 -8.41 -15.25
#